data_AF-A0A1T1HY40-F1
#
_entry.id   AF-A0A1T1HY40-F1
#
_cell.length_a   1.000
_cell.length_b   1.000
_cell.length_c   1.000
_cell.angle_alpha   90.00
_cell.angle_beta   90.00
_cell.angle_gamma   90.00
#
_symmetry.space_group_name_H-M   'P 1'
#
loop_
_entity.id
_entity.type
_entity.pdbx_description
1 polymer ?
#
loop_
_entity_poly.entity_id
_entity_poly.type
_entity_poly.pdbx_seq_one_letter_code
_entity_poly.pdbx_strand_id
1 'polypeptide(L)'
;MPRLNEVPSQAVLLEFSEVYLRAVALSWGDNDISVAFRQLFIESPKQALIDYFGYIVPWNIDLVISPCDPSQGWNGREWLLPPNRMTFSIPETPALEEQAIALAAYNDAGPIYLFTCC
;
A
#
# COMPACT_ATOMS: atom_id res chain seq x y z
N MET A 1 -0.31 -18.39 -9.01
CA MET A 1 0.69 -18.24 -7.93
C MET A 1 0.64 -16.80 -7.45
N PRO A 2 0.77 -16.51 -6.14
CA PRO A 2 0.70 -15.14 -5.64
C PRO A 2 1.87 -14.34 -6.21
N ARG A 3 1.56 -13.21 -6.84
CA ARG A 3 2.50 -12.28 -7.49
C ARG A 3 3.18 -11.42 -6.42
N LEU A 4 4.04 -12.02 -5.60
CA LEU A 4 4.75 -11.30 -4.55
C LEU A 4 5.96 -10.61 -5.16
N ASN A 5 6.04 -9.30 -4.93
CA ASN A 5 7.13 -8.45 -5.38
C ASN A 5 7.18 -8.42 -6.91
N GLU A 6 6.16 -7.88 -7.57
CA GLU A 6 6.28 -7.49 -8.98
C GLU A 6 6.48 -5.97 -9.10
N VAL A 7 7.23 -5.52 -10.11
CA VAL A 7 7.21 -4.11 -10.49
C VAL A 7 5.76 -3.78 -10.89
N PRO A 8 5.11 -2.75 -10.28
CA PRO A 8 3.72 -2.43 -10.58
C PRO A 8 3.55 -2.12 -12.06
N SER A 9 2.84 -2.97 -12.80
CA SER A 9 2.32 -2.58 -14.11
C SER A 9 1.15 -1.62 -13.93
N GLN A 10 0.83 -0.85 -14.97
CA GLN A 10 -0.34 0.03 -14.96
C GLN A 10 -1.63 -0.73 -14.65
N ALA A 11 -1.79 -1.94 -15.18
CA ALA A 11 -2.97 -2.78 -14.93
C ALA A 11 -3.11 -3.13 -13.44
N VAL A 12 -2.02 -3.48 -12.78
CA VAL A 12 -2.02 -3.82 -11.34
C VAL A 12 -2.30 -2.59 -10.48
N LEU A 13 -1.79 -1.42 -10.87
CA LEU A 13 -2.12 -0.16 -10.20
C LEU A 13 -3.62 0.19 -10.31
N LEU A 14 -4.22 -0.06 -11.48
CA LEU A 14 -5.66 0.14 -11.69
C LEU A 14 -6.49 -0.85 -10.88
N GLU A 15 -6.11 -2.13 -10.84
CA GLU A 15 -6.78 -3.15 -10.03
C GLU A 15 -6.79 -2.76 -8.55
N PHE A 16 -5.64 -2.34 -8.02
CA PHE A 16 -5.55 -1.83 -6.65
C PHE A 16 -6.47 -0.63 -6.42
N SER A 17 -6.51 0.31 -7.36
CA SER A 17 -7.37 1.50 -7.23
C SER A 17 -8.85 1.13 -7.16
N GLU A 18 -9.30 0.13 -7.93
CA GLU A 18 -10.68 -0.35 -7.90
C GLU A 18 -11.01 -1.02 -6.57
N VAL A 19 -10.14 -1.94 -6.12
CA VAL A 19 -10.31 -2.63 -4.84
C VAL A 19 -10.31 -1.64 -3.67
N TYR A 20 -9.43 -0.65 -3.69
CA TYR A 20 -9.37 0.39 -2.67
C TYR A 20 -10.66 1.21 -2.60
N LEU A 21 -11.23 1.63 -3.73
CA LEU A 21 -12.51 2.34 -3.76
C LEU A 21 -13.66 1.49 -3.20
N ARG A 22 -13.67 0.19 -3.51
CA ARG A 22 -14.67 -0.76 -2.96
C ARG A 22 -14.50 -0.95 -1.45
N ALA A 23 -13.26 -1.02 -0.97
CA ALA A 23 -12.94 -1.06 0.47
C ALA A 23 -13.43 0.18 1.20
N VAL A 24 -13.18 1.38 0.65
CA VAL A 24 -13.69 2.64 1.20
C VAL A 24 -15.22 2.62 1.27
N ALA A 25 -15.90 2.24 0.18
CA ALA A 25 -17.36 2.17 0.16
C ALA A 25 -17.92 1.18 1.20
N LEU A 26 -17.28 0.01 1.35
CA LEU A 26 -17.68 -0.98 2.36
C LEU A 26 -17.51 -0.45 3.79
N SER A 27 -16.44 0.31 4.04
CA SER A 27 -16.14 0.88 5.36
C SER A 27 -17.16 1.92 5.85
N TRP A 28 -17.94 2.51 4.95
CA TRP A 28 -18.95 3.53 5.28
C TRP A 28 -20.24 2.96 5.83
N GLY A 29 -20.48 1.66 5.67
CA GLY A 29 -21.70 1.03 6.15
C GLY A 29 -21.76 0.92 7.68
N ASP A 30 -22.99 0.92 8.20
CA ASP A 30 -23.29 0.76 9.62
C ASP A 30 -23.79 -0.65 9.98
N ASN A 31 -23.82 -1.57 9.01
CA ASN A 31 -24.15 -2.97 9.27
C ASN A 31 -22.96 -3.72 9.90
N ASP A 32 -23.23 -4.86 10.52
CA ASP A 32 -22.23 -5.66 11.24
C ASP A 32 -21.01 -6.04 10.36
N ILE A 33 -21.24 -6.28 9.06
CA ILE A 33 -20.19 -6.64 8.10
C ILE A 33 -19.24 -5.46 7.88
N SER A 34 -19.80 -4.27 7.65
CA SER A 34 -19.04 -3.03 7.44
C SER A 34 -18.27 -2.60 8.69
N VAL A 35 -18.85 -2.78 9.88
CA VAL A 35 -18.18 -2.50 11.15
C VAL A 35 -16.99 -3.45 11.36
N ALA A 36 -17.21 -4.77 11.19
CA ALA A 36 -16.15 -5.78 11.30
C ALA A 36 -15.04 -5.55 10.26
N PHE A 37 -15.42 -5.24 9.01
CA PHE A 37 -14.47 -4.90 7.96
C PHE A 37 -13.61 -3.70 8.34
N ARG A 38 -14.23 -2.59 8.76
CA ARG A 38 -13.52 -1.36 9.11
C ARG A 38 -12.51 -1.58 10.23
N GLN A 39 -12.87 -2.37 11.25
CA GLN A 39 -11.96 -2.72 12.32
C GLN A 39 -10.75 -3.52 11.80
N LEU A 40 -11.01 -4.59 11.05
CA LEU A 40 -9.94 -5.41 10.47
C LEU A 40 -9.09 -4.60 9.47
N PHE A 41 -9.69 -3.70 8.71
CA PHE A 41 -8.99 -2.87 7.72
C PHE A 41 -8.06 -1.85 8.37
N ILE A 42 -8.31 -1.43 9.62
CA ILE A 42 -7.39 -0.58 10.39
C ILE A 42 -6.28 -1.44 11.04
N GLU A 43 -6.63 -2.60 11.61
CA GLU A 43 -5.68 -3.46 12.34
C GLU A 43 -4.73 -4.24 11.40
N SER A 44 -5.26 -4.76 10.29
CA SER A 44 -4.54 -5.58 9.32
C SER A 44 -5.09 -5.37 7.90
N PRO A 45 -4.69 -4.27 7.22
CA PRO A 45 -5.28 -3.88 5.94
C PRO A 45 -5.14 -4.94 4.85
N LYS A 46 -3.97 -5.59 4.76
CA LYS A 46 -3.72 -6.66 3.78
C LYS A 46 -4.62 -7.86 4.02
N GLN A 47 -4.82 -8.25 5.29
CA GLN A 47 -5.69 -9.37 5.64
C GLN A 47 -7.16 -9.03 5.30
N ALA A 48 -7.61 -7.82 5.62
CA ALA A 48 -8.95 -7.37 5.27
C ALA A 48 -9.21 -7.41 3.75
N LEU A 49 -8.24 -7.00 2.94
CA LEU A 49 -8.36 -7.05 1.47
C LEU A 49 -8.43 -8.50 0.94
N ILE A 50 -7.72 -9.43 1.57
CA ILE A 50 -7.79 -10.85 1.23
C ILE A 50 -9.16 -11.41 1.61
N ASP A 51 -9.61 -11.19 2.85
CA ASP A 51 -10.81 -11.84 3.37
C ASP A 51 -12.11 -11.34 2.72
N TYR A 52 -12.17 -10.04 2.41
CA TYR A 52 -13.40 -9.41 1.89
C TYR A 52 -13.41 -9.23 0.38
N PHE A 53 -12.24 -9.14 -0.26
CA PHE A 53 -12.14 -8.88 -1.69
C PHE A 53 -11.38 -9.97 -2.46
N GLY A 54 -10.79 -10.95 -1.77
CA GLY A 54 -9.92 -11.95 -2.39
C GLY A 54 -8.65 -11.34 -2.99
N TYR A 55 -8.31 -10.11 -2.61
CA TYR A 55 -7.26 -9.32 -3.25
C TYR A 55 -5.96 -9.40 -2.44
N ILE A 56 -4.92 -9.93 -3.08
CA ILE A 56 -3.58 -9.99 -2.52
C ILE A 56 -2.79 -8.81 -3.09
N VAL A 57 -2.38 -7.89 -2.22
CA VAL A 57 -1.51 -6.77 -2.60
C VAL A 57 -0.18 -7.34 -3.14
N PRO A 58 0.17 -7.11 -4.41
CA PRO A 58 1.29 -7.79 -5.05
C PRO A 58 2.65 -7.15 -4.75
N TRP A 59 2.67 -6.03 -4.04
CA TRP A 59 3.88 -5.25 -3.77
C TRP A 59 4.37 -5.44 -2.34
N ASN A 60 5.68 -5.33 -2.15
CA ASN A 60 6.31 -5.32 -0.83
C ASN A 60 6.14 -3.96 -0.12
N ILE A 61 4.91 -3.49 0.01
CA ILE A 61 4.59 -2.22 0.68
C ILE A 61 3.96 -2.50 2.03
N ASP A 62 4.27 -1.68 3.03
CA ASP A 62 3.48 -1.65 4.25
C ASP A 62 2.25 -0.78 4.03
N LEU A 63 1.06 -1.34 4.25
CA LEU A 63 -0.19 -0.60 4.14
C LEU A 63 -0.62 -0.25 5.55
N VAL A 64 -0.77 1.05 5.81
CA VAL A 64 -1.25 1.57 7.08
C VAL A 64 -2.50 2.39 6.81
N ILE A 65 -3.62 1.99 7.40
CA ILE A 65 -4.88 2.71 7.33
C ILE A 65 -5.08 3.43 8.65
N SER A 66 -5.13 4.77 8.61
CA SER A 66 -5.40 5.58 9.79
C SER A 66 -6.85 6.06 9.80
N PRO A 67 -7.54 6.04 10.96
CA PRO A 67 -8.84 6.68 11.06
C PRO A 67 -8.72 8.18 10.77
N CYS A 68 -9.72 8.74 10.09
CA CYS A 68 -9.76 10.17 9.82
C CYS A 68 -9.97 10.96 11.12
N ASP A 69 -9.31 12.11 11.21
CA ASP A 69 -9.56 13.11 12.25
C ASP A 69 -10.97 13.73 12.06
N PRO A 70 -11.65 14.19 13.13
CA PRO A 70 -12.96 14.86 12.99
C PRO A 70 -12.98 16.08 12.07
N SER A 71 -11.83 16.72 11.83
CA SER A 71 -11.68 17.83 10.88
C SER A 71 -11.54 17.38 9.41
N GLN A 72 -11.44 16.08 9.15
CA GLN A 72 -11.26 15.48 7.83
C GLN A 72 -12.57 14.88 7.31
N GLY A 73 -12.68 14.76 5.99
CA GLY A 73 -13.83 14.16 5.32
C GLY A 73 -14.44 15.05 4.23
N TRP A 74 -15.67 14.73 3.84
CA TRP A 74 -16.40 15.45 2.80
C TRP A 74 -16.99 16.75 3.36
N ASN A 75 -16.64 17.90 2.77
CA ASN A 75 -17.16 19.20 3.21
C ASN A 75 -18.32 19.75 2.35
N GLY A 76 -18.88 18.92 1.44
CA GLY A 76 -19.90 19.36 0.47
C GLY A 76 -19.35 19.78 -0.89
N ARG A 77 -18.03 19.97 -1.01
CA ARG A 77 -17.35 20.36 -2.25
C ARG A 77 -16.17 19.45 -2.60
N GLU A 78 -15.37 19.09 -1.60
CA GLU A 78 -14.16 18.31 -1.77
C GLU A 78 -13.91 17.38 -0.59
N TRP A 79 -13.03 16.40 -0.81
CA TRP A 79 -12.51 15.54 0.24
C TRP A 79 -11.30 16.20 0.92
N LEU A 80 -11.44 16.47 2.22
CA LEU A 80 -10.35 16.92 3.08
C LEU A 80 -9.70 15.70 3.74
N LEU A 81 -8.70 15.12 3.08
CA LEU A 81 -7.97 13.95 3.55
C LEU A 81 -6.49 14.27 3.73
N PRO A 82 -5.78 13.57 4.63
CA PRO A 82 -4.34 13.75 4.75
C PRO A 82 -3.63 13.30 3.46
N PRO A 83 -2.48 13.90 3.13
CA PRO A 83 -1.66 13.42 2.02
C PRO A 83 -1.27 11.95 2.20
N ASN A 84 -1.33 11.17 1.11
CA ASN A 84 -0.79 9.82 1.12
C ASN A 84 0.70 9.85 1.46
N ARG A 85 1.14 8.97 2.36
CA ARG A 85 2.53 8.87 2.80
C ARG A 85 3.20 7.66 2.17
N MET A 86 4.42 7.86 1.70
CA MET A 86 5.31 6.81 1.25
C MET A 86 6.65 6.98 1.95
N THR A 87 7.11 5.93 2.62
CA THR A 87 8.35 5.96 3.39
C THR A 87 9.40 5.14 2.67
N PHE A 88 10.57 5.73 2.47
CA PHE A 88 11.74 5.09 1.88
C PHE A 88 12.92 5.27 2.82
N SER A 89 13.78 4.25 2.89
CA SER A 89 15.05 4.33 3.60
C SER A 89 16.16 4.62 2.61
N ILE A 90 17.04 5.56 2.95
CA ILE A 90 18.30 5.76 2.23
C ILE A 90 19.33 4.84 2.90
N PRO A 91 19.97 3.92 2.16
CA PRO A 91 20.97 3.03 2.75
C PRO A 91 22.20 3.83 3.24
N GLU A 92 22.88 3.30 4.24
CA GLU A 92 24.17 3.86 4.68
C GLU A 92 25.24 3.69 3.58
N THR A 93 26.18 4.63 3.53
CA THR A 93 27.28 4.56 2.56
C THR A 93 28.20 3.37 2.90
N PRO A 94 28.36 2.39 1.99
CA PRO A 94 29.26 1.26 2.21
C PRO A 94 30.74 1.68 2.03
N ALA A 95 31.65 0.78 2.40
CA ALA A 95 33.09 0.97 2.20
C ALA A 95 33.41 1.25 0.71
N LEU A 96 34.43 2.06 0.44
CA LEU A 96 34.71 2.57 -0.92
C LEU A 96 34.89 1.43 -1.93
N GLU A 97 35.57 0.37 -1.52
CA GLU A 97 35.82 -0.85 -2.30
C GLU A 97 34.54 -1.65 -2.62
N GLU A 98 33.48 -1.48 -1.84
CA GLU A 98 32.21 -2.19 -1.99
C GLU A 98 31.13 -1.35 -2.69
N GLN A 99 31.33 -0.04 -2.86
CA GLN A 99 30.29 0.87 -3.39
C GLN A 99 29.72 0.43 -4.73
N ALA A 100 30.57 0.01 -5.68
CA ALA A 100 30.11 -0.45 -6.98
C ALA A 100 29.26 -1.73 -6.89
N ILE A 101 29.64 -2.67 -6.02
CA ILE A 101 28.92 -3.94 -5.80
C ILE A 101 27.61 -3.66 -5.09
N ALA A 102 27.63 -2.85 -4.03
CA ALA A 102 26.46 -2.49 -3.25
C ALA A 102 25.43 -1.72 -4.10
N LEU A 103 25.88 -0.82 -4.97
CA LEU A 103 24.99 -0.10 -5.88
C LEU A 103 24.38 -1.04 -6.93
N ALA A 104 25.17 -1.95 -7.50
CA ALA A 104 24.67 -2.96 -8.43
C ALA A 104 23.64 -3.88 -7.76
N ALA A 105 23.91 -4.38 -6.55
CA ALA A 105 22.98 -5.21 -5.78
C ALA A 105 21.72 -4.45 -5.38
N TYR A 106 21.84 -3.17 -5.00
CA TYR A 106 20.69 -2.31 -4.75
C TYR A 106 19.84 -2.18 -6.02
N ASN A 107 20.46 -1.92 -7.17
CA ASN A 107 19.78 -1.83 -8.46
C ASN A 107 19.16 -3.17 -8.91
N ASP A 108 19.72 -4.31 -8.51
CA ASP A 108 19.26 -5.67 -8.87
C ASP A 108 18.24 -6.26 -7.88
N ALA A 109 17.99 -5.59 -6.76
CA ALA A 109 17.01 -6.02 -5.77
C ALA A 109 15.55 -6.01 -6.29
N GLY A 110 15.34 -5.46 -7.49
CA GLY A 110 14.11 -5.32 -8.21
C GLY A 110 12.94 -4.82 -7.34
N PRO A 111 11.89 -5.61 -7.14
CA PRO A 111 10.66 -5.21 -6.46
C PRO A 111 10.79 -5.08 -4.93
N ILE A 112 11.92 -5.49 -4.34
CA ILE A 112 12.17 -5.37 -2.89
C ILE A 112 12.41 -3.91 -2.51
N TYR A 113 13.08 -3.14 -3.38
CA TYR A 113 13.31 -1.71 -3.20
C TYR A 113 12.67 -0.93 -4.34
N LEU A 114 12.03 0.19 -4.02
CA LEU A 114 11.32 0.97 -5.01
C LEU A 114 12.25 1.49 -6.11
N PHE A 115 11.85 1.25 -7.36
CA PHE A 115 12.49 1.73 -8.58
C PHE A 115 13.89 1.15 -8.86
N THR A 116 14.14 -0.09 -8.42
CA THR A 116 15.35 -0.82 -8.81
C THR A 116 15.05 -1.72 -10.02
N CYS A 117 15.99 -1.81 -10.95
CA CYS A 117 15.82 -2.52 -12.21
C CYS A 117 15.63 -4.03 -12.00
N CYS A 118 15.07 -4.69 -13.01
CA CYS A 118 15.06 -6.15 -13.17
C CYS A 118 16.00 -6.51 -14.32
#